data_AF-A0AA89BIU4-F1
#
_entry.id   AF-A0AA89BIU4-F1
#
_cell.length_a   1.000
_cell.length_b   1.000
_cell.length_c   1.000
_cell.angle_alpha   90.00
_cell.angle_beta   90.00
_cell.angle_gamma   90.00
#
_symmetry.space_group_name_H-M   'P 1'
#
loop_
_entity.id
_entity.type
_entity.pdbx_description
1 polymer ?
#
loop_
_entity_poly.entity_id
_entity_poly.type
_entity_poly.pdbx_seq_one_letter_code
_entity_poly.pdbx_strand_id
1 'polypeptide(L)'
;MYRFLIFRPGRHLLRLYFYPLLHPSYNLTRAFFTVKTDSIVLLHDFSLKDNTRFSLCSSSPVGVFSGLSNYAFEVSYRVNVGGPIIPPKGDRLWRTWQPDDRLMTFPQGAKNVSVPPDIINYPEGGATPLIAPNLVYSTASEMADSGTPNPNFNLTWTMC
;
A
#
# COMPACT_ATOMS: atom_id res chain seq x y z
N MET A 1 3.39 -12.41 -25.48
CA MET A 1 4.34 -11.33 -25.09
C MET A 1 3.59 -10.01 -25.20
N TYR A 2 3.61 -9.17 -24.15
CA TYR A 2 2.97 -7.85 -24.16
C TYR A 2 4.02 -6.77 -24.43
N ARG A 3 3.63 -5.69 -25.11
CA ARG A 3 4.49 -4.54 -25.39
C ARG A 3 3.73 -3.25 -25.05
N PHE A 4 4.36 -2.42 -24.22
CA PHE A 4 3.81 -1.12 -23.85
C PHE A 4 4.67 -0.01 -24.45
N LEU A 5 4.05 0.99 -25.05
CA LEU A 5 4.75 2.19 -25.53
C LEU A 5 4.78 3.22 -24.40
N ILE A 6 5.98 3.54 -23.92
CA ILE A 6 6.19 4.54 -22.87
C ILE A 6 6.63 5.84 -23.54
N PHE A 7 5.77 6.85 -23.51
CA PHE A 7 6.03 8.15 -24.15
C PHE A 7 6.58 9.21 -23.20
N ARG A 8 6.50 8.98 -21.89
CA ARG A 8 6.99 9.90 -20.88
C ARG A 8 8.02 9.21 -20.02
N PRO A 9 9.26 9.72 -19.92
CA PRO A 9 10.23 9.18 -18.97
C PRO A 9 9.74 9.42 -17.54
N GLY A 10 9.99 8.46 -16.65
CA GLY A 10 9.67 8.59 -15.24
C GLY A 10 9.33 7.26 -14.57
N ARG A 11 8.77 7.35 -13.37
CA ARG A 11 8.26 6.20 -12.64
C ARG A 11 6.88 5.83 -13.15
N HIS A 12 6.67 4.55 -13.41
CA HIS A 12 5.39 4.01 -13.86
C HIS A 12 4.86 3.03 -12.81
N LEU A 13 3.56 3.09 -12.55
CA LEU A 13 2.86 2.11 -11.74
C LEU A 13 2.40 0.96 -12.65
N LEU A 14 2.87 -0.24 -12.40
CA LEU A 14 2.34 -1.45 -13.03
C LEU A 14 1.38 -2.13 -12.05
N ARG A 15 0.18 -2.49 -12.52
CA ARG A 15 -0.80 -3.25 -11.73
C ARG A 15 -1.17 -4.53 -12.47
N LEU A 16 -0.92 -5.66 -11.82
CA LEU A 16 -1.21 -6.98 -12.34
C LEU A 16 -2.43 -7.54 -11.59
N TYR A 17 -3.47 -7.92 -12.33
CA TYR A 17 -4.68 -8.54 -11.79
C TYR A 17 -4.72 -10.00 -12.20
N PHE A 18 -4.88 -10.90 -11.23
CA PHE A 18 -4.94 -12.33 -11.46
C PHE A 18 -6.28 -12.86 -10.93
N TYR A 19 -7.02 -13.56 -11.79
CA TYR A 19 -8.28 -14.21 -11.44
C TYR A 19 -8.21 -15.68 -11.88
N PRO A 20 -7.97 -16.63 -10.95
CA PRO A 20 -7.79 -18.03 -11.32
C PRO A 20 -9.13 -18.62 -11.73
N LEU A 21 -9.23 -19.10 -12.97
CA LEU A 21 -10.43 -19.75 -13.47
C LEU A 21 -10.37 -21.27 -13.22
N LEU A 22 -11.46 -21.80 -12.66
CA LEU A 22 -11.67 -23.24 -12.56
C LEU A 22 -12.20 -23.73 -13.91
N HIS A 23 -11.38 -24.47 -14.67
CA HIS A 23 -11.79 -25.10 -15.92
C HIS A 23 -11.59 -26.62 -15.84
N PRO A 24 -12.53 -27.44 -16.35
CA PRO A 24 -12.44 -28.91 -16.25
C PRO A 24 -11.15 -29.50 -16.82
N SER A 25 -10.63 -28.94 -17.90
CA SER A 25 -9.39 -29.40 -18.56
C SER A 25 -8.12 -28.66 -18.09
N TYR A 26 -8.24 -27.45 -17.54
CA TYR A 26 -7.10 -26.62 -17.17
C TYR A 26 -7.38 -25.90 -15.84
N ASN A 27 -6.95 -26.50 -14.75
CA ASN A 27 -7.15 -25.92 -13.43
C ASN A 27 -6.10 -24.84 -13.14
N LEU A 28 -6.41 -23.58 -13.46
CA LEU A 28 -5.51 -22.43 -13.24
C LEU A 28 -5.32 -22.08 -11.76
N THR A 29 -6.08 -22.70 -10.84
CA THR A 29 -5.86 -22.55 -9.39
C THR A 29 -4.55 -23.20 -8.91
N ARG A 30 -3.89 -24.03 -9.73
CA ARG A 30 -2.62 -24.70 -9.40
C ARG A 30 -1.43 -24.19 -10.23
N ALA A 31 -1.62 -23.13 -11.01
CA ALA A 31 -0.59 -22.63 -11.90
C ALA A 31 0.52 -21.91 -11.12
N PHE A 32 1.76 -22.12 -11.55
CA PHE A 32 2.93 -21.34 -11.16
C PHE A 32 3.42 -20.57 -12.38
N PHE A 33 3.77 -19.29 -12.22
CA PHE A 33 4.28 -18.48 -13.32
C PHE A 33 5.25 -17.40 -12.86
N THR A 34 6.01 -16.89 -13.82
CA THR A 34 6.97 -15.81 -13.64
C THR A 34 6.53 -14.61 -14.49
N VAL A 35 6.57 -13.41 -13.91
CA VAL A 35 6.36 -12.15 -14.63
C VAL A 35 7.66 -11.36 -14.56
N LYS A 36 8.17 -10.94 -15.71
CA LYS A 36 9.40 -10.16 -15.81
C LYS A 36 9.28 -9.09 -16.89
N THR A 37 10.02 -8.00 -16.70
CA THR A 37 10.38 -7.06 -17.75
C THR A 37 11.67 -7.53 -18.44
N ASP A 38 12.20 -6.72 -19.36
CA ASP A 38 13.48 -7.01 -20.02
C ASP A 38 14.66 -7.06 -19.03
N SER A 39 14.55 -6.38 -17.89
CA SER A 39 15.65 -6.22 -16.92
C SER A 39 15.32 -6.67 -15.49
N ILE A 40 14.05 -6.81 -15.12
CA ILE A 40 13.62 -7.07 -13.73
C ILE A 40 12.61 -8.23 -13.70
N VAL A 41 12.83 -9.19 -12.81
CA VAL A 41 11.82 -10.19 -12.46
C VAL A 41 10.88 -9.59 -11.42
N LEU A 42 9.60 -9.47 -11.76
CA LEU A 42 8.57 -8.88 -10.89
C LEU A 42 7.93 -9.95 -9.99
N LEU A 43 7.70 -11.14 -10.53
CA LEU A 43 7.16 -12.30 -9.83
C LEU A 43 7.92 -13.53 -10.30
N HIS A 44 8.31 -14.43 -9.40
CA HIS A 44 8.94 -15.71 -9.72
C HIS A 44 8.21 -16.82 -8.98
N ASP A 45 7.91 -17.91 -9.69
CA ASP A 45 7.24 -19.10 -9.13
C ASP A 45 5.97 -18.75 -8.33
N PHE A 46 5.24 -17.76 -8.82
CA PHE A 46 4.07 -17.23 -8.14
C PHE A 46 2.85 -18.13 -8.37
N SER A 47 2.11 -18.42 -7.29
CA SER A 47 0.86 -19.19 -7.29
C SER A 47 -0.21 -18.51 -6.44
N LEU A 48 -1.46 -18.53 -6.94
CA LEU A 48 -2.60 -17.89 -6.27
C LEU A 48 -3.12 -18.67 -5.06
N LYS A 49 -2.69 -19.93 -4.88
CA LYS A 49 -3.03 -20.72 -3.69
C LYS A 49 -2.36 -20.20 -2.42
N ASP A 50 -1.24 -19.50 -2.56
CA ASP A 50 -0.47 -18.97 -1.44
C ASP A 50 -1.01 -17.61 -0.93
N ASN A 51 -2.19 -17.19 -1.40
CA ASN A 51 -2.90 -15.97 -0.96
C ASN A 51 -3.24 -15.95 0.54
N THR A 52 -3.00 -17.01 1.30
CA THR A 52 -3.18 -17.04 2.76
C THR A 52 -1.89 -16.79 3.55
N ARG A 53 -0.71 -16.67 2.90
CA ARG A 53 0.59 -16.60 3.62
C ARG A 53 1.69 -15.73 3.00
N PHE A 54 1.40 -14.84 2.05
CA PHE A 54 2.38 -13.80 1.69
C PHE A 54 2.29 -12.60 2.64
N SER A 55 2.61 -12.87 3.91
CA SER A 55 3.17 -11.89 4.85
C SER A 55 4.59 -12.36 5.16
N LEU A 56 5.41 -12.44 4.11
CA LEU A 56 6.83 -12.60 4.31
C LEU A 56 7.36 -11.21 4.62
N CYS A 57 7.49 -10.89 5.90
CA CYS A 57 8.41 -9.89 6.44
C CYS A 57 9.86 -10.26 6.10
N SER A 58 10.16 -10.64 4.86
CA SER A 58 11.52 -10.82 4.39
C SER A 58 12.04 -9.46 3.97
N SER A 59 12.71 -8.79 4.91
CA SER A 59 13.59 -7.69 4.58
C SER A 59 14.73 -8.25 3.72
N SER A 60 14.76 -7.89 2.43
CA SER A 60 15.94 -8.10 1.62
C SER A 60 16.07 -7.08 0.49
N PRO A 61 17.27 -6.52 0.28
CA PRO A 61 18.46 -6.67 1.10
C PRO A 61 18.50 -5.75 2.34
N VAL A 62 19.07 -6.24 3.44
CA VAL A 62 19.55 -5.40 4.56
C VAL A 62 20.93 -4.85 4.15
N GLY A 63 20.96 -3.66 3.56
CA GLY A 63 22.18 -3.00 3.10
C GLY A 63 22.04 -1.47 3.12
N VAL A 64 23.16 -0.76 2.98
CA VAL A 64 23.15 0.71 2.86
C VAL A 64 22.63 1.06 1.46
N PHE A 65 21.37 1.48 1.37
CA PHE A 65 20.80 1.99 0.13
C PHE A 65 21.18 3.46 -0.05
N SER A 66 21.96 3.77 -1.09
CA SER A 66 22.17 5.14 -1.55
C SER A 66 21.29 5.40 -2.77
N GLY A 67 20.20 6.14 -2.56
CA GLY A 67 19.24 6.49 -3.60
C GLY A 67 18.18 5.40 -3.88
N LEU A 68 16.93 5.84 -4.07
CA LEU A 68 15.77 4.97 -4.33
C LEU A 68 15.33 4.97 -5.81
N SER A 69 15.98 5.75 -6.67
CA SER A 69 15.53 5.98 -8.04
C SER A 69 15.75 4.79 -8.98
N ASN A 70 16.71 3.90 -8.67
CA ASN A 70 17.14 2.81 -9.54
C ASN A 70 16.49 1.46 -9.22
N TYR A 71 15.51 1.44 -8.30
CA TYR A 71 14.87 0.22 -7.84
C TYR A 71 13.40 0.16 -8.26
N ALA A 72 12.92 -1.06 -8.51
CA ALA A 72 11.50 -1.35 -8.58
C ALA A 72 10.98 -1.62 -7.16
N PHE A 73 9.78 -1.14 -6.86
CA PHE A 73 9.14 -1.32 -5.56
C PHE A 73 7.84 -2.09 -5.71
N GLU A 74 7.61 -3.01 -4.78
CA GLU A 74 6.32 -3.62 -4.55
C GLU A 74 5.59 -2.85 -3.44
N VAL A 75 4.30 -2.59 -3.65
CA VAL A 75 3.47 -1.96 -2.62
C VAL A 75 2.96 -3.07 -1.70
N SER A 76 3.55 -3.16 -0.51
CA SER A 76 3.08 -4.08 0.53
C SER A 76 1.81 -3.55 1.21
N TYR A 77 1.89 -2.34 1.79
CA TYR A 77 0.76 -1.68 2.45
C TYR A 77 0.53 -0.27 1.92
N ARG A 78 -0.74 0.15 1.90
CA ARG A 78 -1.15 1.54 1.64
C ARG A 78 -2.32 1.87 2.55
N VAL A 79 -2.07 2.75 3.53
CA VAL A 79 -2.94 2.91 4.69
C VAL A 79 -3.45 4.35 4.80
N ASN A 80 -4.76 4.52 5.03
CA ASN A 80 -5.40 5.77 5.42
C ASN A 80 -5.58 5.77 6.95
N VAL A 81 -4.71 6.49 7.66
CA VAL A 81 -4.66 6.45 9.12
C VAL A 81 -5.81 7.28 9.72
N GLY A 82 -6.58 6.67 10.62
CA GLY A 82 -7.72 7.28 11.30
C GLY A 82 -8.91 7.60 10.40
N GLY A 83 -8.87 7.14 9.15
CA GLY A 83 -9.85 7.43 8.12
C GLY A 83 -10.43 6.18 7.48
N PRO A 84 -11.54 6.32 6.73
CA PRO A 84 -12.18 5.20 6.07
C PRO A 84 -11.38 4.71 4.85
N ILE A 85 -11.82 3.60 4.26
CA ILE A 85 -11.29 3.13 2.98
C ILE A 85 -11.46 4.18 1.88
N ILE A 86 -10.38 4.45 1.12
CA ILE A 86 -10.44 5.31 -0.07
C ILE A 86 -10.40 4.40 -1.30
N PRO A 87 -11.49 4.31 -2.09
CA PRO A 87 -11.54 3.47 -3.28
C PRO A 87 -10.76 4.12 -4.44
N PRO A 88 -10.42 3.34 -5.50
CA PRO A 88 -9.71 3.86 -6.68
C PRO A 88 -10.33 5.11 -7.30
N LYS A 89 -11.66 5.23 -7.27
CA LYS A 89 -12.39 6.39 -7.80
C LYS A 89 -12.03 7.71 -7.07
N GLY A 90 -11.60 7.63 -5.81
CA GLY A 90 -11.17 8.76 -5.01
C GLY A 90 -9.69 9.11 -5.13
N ASP A 91 -8.92 8.43 -5.99
CA ASP A 91 -7.47 8.61 -6.12
C ASP A 91 -7.05 8.81 -7.59
N ARG A 92 -6.22 9.82 -7.85
CA ARG A 92 -5.77 10.16 -9.23
C ARG A 92 -4.95 9.05 -9.88
N LEU A 93 -4.32 8.18 -9.08
CA LEU A 93 -3.56 7.01 -9.55
C LEU A 93 -4.34 5.70 -9.38
N TRP A 94 -5.66 5.78 -9.17
CA TRP A 94 -6.57 4.65 -9.01
C TRP A 94 -6.14 3.67 -7.91
N ARG A 95 -5.47 4.16 -6.87
CA ARG A 95 -4.99 3.38 -5.72
C ARG A 95 -6.12 3.20 -4.70
N THR A 96 -6.07 2.09 -3.97
CA THR A 96 -6.91 1.88 -2.78
C THR A 96 -6.09 2.17 -1.53
N TRP A 97 -6.65 2.94 -0.59
CA TRP A 97 -6.07 3.16 0.73
C TRP A 97 -6.91 2.43 1.77
N GLN A 98 -6.30 1.51 2.52
CA GLN A 98 -6.99 0.70 3.53
C GLN A 98 -6.97 1.43 4.88
N PRO A 99 -8.03 1.32 5.70
CA PRO A 99 -8.00 1.89 7.04
C PRO A 99 -6.97 1.17 7.93
N ASP A 100 -6.47 1.84 8.95
CA ASP A 100 -5.43 1.32 9.83
C ASP A 100 -5.94 0.42 10.97
N ASP A 101 -7.27 0.27 11.13
CA ASP A 101 -7.90 -0.48 12.24
C ASP A 101 -7.36 -1.90 12.42
N ARG A 102 -7.04 -2.58 11.31
CA ARG A 102 -6.54 -3.97 11.33
C ARG A 102 -5.06 -4.09 11.68
N LEU A 103 -4.32 -2.99 11.60
CA LEU A 103 -2.88 -2.93 11.83
C LEU A 103 -2.58 -2.40 13.23
N MET A 104 -3.50 -1.61 13.81
CA MET A 104 -3.36 -1.01 15.12
C MET A 104 -3.39 -2.08 16.23
N THR A 105 -2.31 -2.16 17.01
CA THR A 105 -2.16 -3.14 18.09
C THR A 105 -2.93 -2.72 19.36
N PHE A 106 -3.13 -1.41 19.54
CA PHE A 106 -3.82 -0.84 20.70
C PHE A 106 -4.85 0.22 20.27
N PRO A 107 -6.01 -0.18 19.72
CA PRO A 107 -7.01 0.76 19.21
C PRO A 107 -7.66 1.61 20.32
N GLN A 108 -7.70 1.13 21.57
CA GLN A 108 -8.28 1.89 22.69
C GLN A 108 -7.44 3.12 23.05
N GLY A 109 -6.14 3.10 22.75
CA GLY A 109 -5.25 4.25 22.93
C GLY A 109 -5.32 5.25 21.78
N ALA A 110 -6.05 4.95 20.71
CA ALA A 110 -6.17 5.82 19.55
C ALA A 110 -7.53 6.51 19.54
N LYS A 111 -7.54 7.76 19.12
CA LYS A 111 -8.73 8.55 18.83
C LYS A 111 -8.63 9.06 17.41
N ASN A 112 -9.63 8.76 16.58
CA ASN A 112 -9.65 9.24 15.21
C ASN A 112 -10.12 10.69 15.16
N VAL A 113 -9.42 11.52 14.42
CA VAL A 113 -9.75 12.91 14.18
C VAL A 113 -9.85 13.17 12.69
N SER A 114 -10.70 14.13 12.32
CA SER A 114 -10.90 14.49 10.92
C SER A 114 -11.22 15.97 10.76
N VAL A 115 -10.93 16.46 9.57
CA VAL A 115 -11.31 17.79 9.10
C VAL A 115 -11.98 17.67 7.73
N PRO A 116 -12.76 18.68 7.29
CA PRO A 116 -13.32 18.67 5.94
C PRO A 116 -12.21 18.61 4.87
N PRO A 117 -12.25 17.69 3.89
CA PRO A 117 -11.15 17.52 2.91
C PRO A 117 -10.89 18.73 2.02
N ASP A 118 -11.87 19.63 1.87
CA ASP A 118 -11.76 20.82 1.02
C ASP A 118 -10.84 21.90 1.59
N ILE A 119 -10.50 21.82 2.89
CA ILE A 119 -9.56 22.76 3.52
C ILE A 119 -8.10 22.34 3.34
N ILE A 120 -7.85 21.15 2.80
CA ILE A 120 -6.51 20.62 2.61
C ILE A 120 -5.82 21.36 1.47
N ASN A 121 -4.75 22.08 1.81
CA ASN A 121 -3.92 22.81 0.88
C ASN A 121 -2.61 22.07 0.61
N TYR A 122 -2.27 21.93 -0.66
CA TYR A 122 -1.00 21.34 -1.10
C TYR A 122 0.04 22.45 -1.30
N PRO A 123 1.12 22.49 -0.50
CA PRO A 123 2.12 23.55 -0.62
C PRO A 123 2.95 23.42 -1.89
N GLU A 124 3.41 24.54 -2.42
CA GLU A 124 4.32 24.58 -3.56
C GLU A 124 5.65 23.85 -3.22
N GLY A 125 6.10 22.99 -4.13
CA GLY A 125 7.29 22.15 -3.92
C GLY A 125 7.11 21.00 -2.90
N GLY A 126 5.94 20.86 -2.30
CA GLY A 126 5.65 19.82 -1.31
C GLY A 126 4.79 18.67 -1.83
N ALA A 127 3.88 18.21 -1.00
CA ALA A 127 2.96 17.14 -1.34
C ALA A 127 2.07 17.54 -2.52
N THR A 128 1.65 16.56 -3.32
CA THR A 128 0.71 16.75 -4.43
C THR A 128 -0.42 15.73 -4.37
N PRO A 129 -1.54 15.96 -5.06
CA PRO A 129 -2.61 14.97 -5.17
C PRO A 129 -2.19 13.64 -5.83
N LEU A 130 -1.03 13.58 -6.49
CA LEU A 130 -0.45 12.33 -7.01
C LEU A 130 0.26 11.53 -5.92
N ILE A 131 0.78 12.20 -4.89
CA ILE A 131 1.38 11.56 -3.72
C ILE A 131 0.27 10.90 -2.88
N ALA A 132 -0.75 11.66 -2.49
CA ALA A 132 -1.95 11.15 -1.82
C ALA A 132 -3.14 12.11 -2.02
N PRO A 133 -4.38 11.59 -2.09
CA PRO A 133 -5.58 12.43 -2.18
C PRO A 133 -5.78 13.20 -0.87
N ASN A 134 -6.53 14.29 -0.91
CA ASN A 134 -6.79 15.15 0.25
C ASN A 134 -7.47 14.37 1.38
N LEU A 135 -8.27 13.37 1.03
CA LEU A 135 -8.90 12.42 1.95
C LEU A 135 -7.92 11.73 2.90
N VAL A 136 -6.66 11.53 2.51
CA VAL A 136 -5.62 10.95 3.37
C VAL A 136 -5.12 11.96 4.40
N TYR A 137 -4.98 13.22 3.98
CA TYR A 137 -4.50 14.29 4.86
C TYR A 137 -5.62 14.89 5.73
N SER A 138 -6.88 14.55 5.46
CA SER A 138 -8.03 15.03 6.22
C SER A 138 -8.37 14.18 7.45
N THR A 139 -7.67 13.07 7.66
CA THR A 139 -7.89 12.15 8.79
C THR A 139 -6.57 11.80 9.46
N ALA A 140 -6.61 11.52 10.77
CA ALA A 140 -5.48 11.03 11.53
C ALA A 140 -5.95 10.22 12.75
N SER A 141 -5.06 9.37 13.26
CA SER A 141 -5.20 8.72 14.57
C SER A 141 -4.31 9.47 15.56
N GLU A 142 -4.90 10.12 16.56
CA GLU A 142 -4.17 10.77 17.66
C GLU A 142 -4.19 9.90 18.92
N MET A 143 -3.28 10.16 19.85
CA MET A 143 -3.30 9.48 21.16
C MET A 143 -4.52 9.93 21.96
N ALA A 144 -5.30 8.96 22.44
CA ALA A 144 -6.41 9.20 23.35
C ALA A 144 -5.92 9.67 24.73
N ASP A 145 -6.82 10.27 25.50
CA ASP A 145 -6.55 10.57 26.91
C ASP A 145 -6.30 9.24 27.65
N SER A 146 -5.20 9.17 28.39
CA SER A 146 -4.82 7.97 29.12
C SER A 146 -5.75 7.65 30.28
N GLY A 147 -6.50 8.65 30.79
CA GLY A 147 -7.36 8.53 31.97
C GLY A 147 -6.64 8.05 33.24
N THR A 148 -5.31 8.09 33.25
CA THR A 148 -4.47 7.55 34.32
C THR A 148 -3.34 8.51 34.68
N PRO A 149 -2.84 8.46 35.93
CA PRO A 149 -1.71 9.27 36.37
C PRO A 149 -0.40 9.01 35.60
N ASN A 150 -0.28 7.88 34.89
CA ASN A 150 0.86 7.58 34.04
C ASN A 150 0.42 7.55 32.56
N PRO A 151 0.42 8.70 31.88
CA PRO A 151 -0.19 8.85 30.56
C PRO A 151 0.64 8.29 29.39
N ASN A 152 1.78 7.67 29.67
CA ASN A 152 2.73 7.29 28.65
C ASN A 152 2.35 5.94 28.03
N PHE A 153 1.91 5.98 26.77
CA PHE A 153 1.73 4.79 25.94
C PHE A 153 2.14 5.08 24.49
N ASN A 154 2.31 4.05 23.68
CA ASN A 154 2.67 4.18 22.27
C ASN A 154 1.53 3.68 21.39
N LEU A 155 1.29 4.38 20.27
CA LEU A 155 0.50 3.82 19.17
C LEU A 155 1.41 2.97 18.29
N THR A 156 1.01 1.71 18.09
CA THR A 156 1.82 0.73 17.36
C THR A 156 0.99 0.10 16.26
N TRP A 157 1.51 0.16 15.04
CA TRP A 157 0.98 -0.56 13.88
C TRP A 157 1.89 -1.75 13.57
N THR A 158 1.29 -2.92 13.40
CA THR A 158 2.00 -4.14 13.03
C THR A 158 1.68 -4.47 11.57
N MET A 159 2.72 -4.58 10.75
CA MET A 159 2.65 -4.94 9.32
C MET A 159 3.48 -6.22 9.13
N CYS A 160 2.94 -7.21 8.42
CA CYS A 160 3.56 -8.52 8.27
C CYS A 160 3.86 -8.86 6.81
#